data_AF-A0A0P0W8M4-F1
#
_entry.id   AF-A0A0P0W8M4-F1
#
_cell.length_a   1.000
_cell.length_b   1.000
_cell.length_c   1.000
_cell.angle_alpha   90.00
_cell.angle_beta   90.00
_cell.angle_gamma   90.00
#
_symmetry.space_group_name_H-M   'P 1'
#
loop_
_entity.id
_entity.type
_entity.pdbx_description
1 polymer ?
#
loop_
_entity_poly.entity_id
_entity_poly.type
_entity_poly.pdbx_seq_one_letter_code
_entity_poly.pdbx_strand_id
1 'polypeptide(L)'
;MLSWLFFAEQQTNCRYKQTEWGVAMEIGGEAWRGEVAAMTLEAMEGEKGREMRQRAEEWKHKAVQVTLLGGPWDTNLDRVIHEVLLSCKDKTLRVNGESA
;
A
#
# COMPACT_ATOMS: atom_id res chain seq x y z
N MET A 1 -0.48 6.67 12.23
CA MET A 1 -0.67 5.24 12.57
C MET A 1 0.38 4.85 13.59
N LEU A 2 0.10 3.91 14.49
CA LEU A 2 1.14 3.26 15.29
C LEU A 2 1.47 1.91 14.66
N SER A 3 2.76 1.65 14.46
CA SER A 3 3.28 0.44 13.82
C SER A 3 4.03 -0.39 14.85
N TRP A 4 3.70 -1.67 14.98
CA TRP A 4 4.42 -2.59 15.87
C TRP A 4 4.75 -3.87 15.11
N LEU A 5 6.01 -4.29 15.20
CA LEU A 5 6.53 -5.42 14.45
C LEU A 5 5.96 -6.73 14.99
N PHE A 6 5.56 -7.63 14.10
CA PHE A 6 5.25 -9.00 14.48
C PHE A 6 5.95 -10.02 13.57
N PHE A 7 5.38 -10.36 12.41
CA PHE A 7 6.01 -11.31 11.47
C PHE A 7 5.76 -10.97 9.99
N ALA A 8 6.43 -11.71 9.10
CA ALA A 8 6.35 -11.60 7.63
C ALA A 8 6.72 -10.21 7.10
N GLU A 9 5.96 -9.70 6.14
CA GLU A 9 6.21 -8.43 5.48
C GLU A 9 6.02 -7.21 6.39
N GLN A 10 5.50 -7.41 7.62
CA GLN A 10 5.23 -6.32 8.56
C GLN A 10 6.50 -5.55 8.96
N GLN A 11 7.67 -6.20 9.00
CA GLN A 11 8.94 -5.53 9.25
C GLN A 11 9.23 -4.48 8.17
N THR A 12 9.15 -4.90 6.91
CA THR A 12 9.32 -4.01 5.77
C THR A 12 8.24 -2.95 5.74
N ASN A 13 6.97 -3.32 5.93
CA ASN A 13 5.87 -2.37 5.89
C ASN A 13 5.99 -1.30 6.98
N CYS A 14 6.31 -1.65 8.23
CA CYS A 14 6.48 -0.68 9.31
C CYS A 14 7.61 0.30 9.01
N ARG A 15 8.76 -0.21 8.54
CA ARG A 15 9.88 0.64 8.11
C ARG A 15 9.46 1.60 6.99
N TYR A 16 8.82 1.11 5.92
CA TYR A 16 8.37 1.95 4.81
C TYR A 16 7.34 3.00 5.26
N LYS A 17 6.37 2.60 6.08
CA LYS A 17 5.33 3.50 6.62
C LYS A 17 5.93 4.68 7.40
N GLN A 18 6.99 4.43 8.17
CA GLN A 18 7.68 5.47 8.94
C GLN A 18 8.66 6.28 8.08
N THR A 19 9.55 5.61 7.35
CA THR A 19 10.71 6.25 6.71
C THR A 19 10.43 6.80 5.32
N GLU A 20 9.61 6.11 4.53
CA GLU A 20 9.35 6.49 3.13
C GLU A 20 8.03 7.25 2.99
N TRP A 21 6.97 6.78 3.67
CA TRP A 21 5.64 7.38 3.54
C TRP A 21 5.37 8.46 4.57
N GLY A 22 6.04 8.42 5.73
CA GLY A 22 5.83 9.38 6.82
C GLY A 22 4.43 9.34 7.43
N VAL A 23 3.77 8.16 7.43
CA VAL A 23 2.37 7.99 7.90
C VAL A 23 2.26 7.20 9.21
N ALA A 24 3.39 6.79 9.80
CA ALA A 24 3.42 6.00 11.02
C ALA A 24 4.58 6.34 11.96
N MET A 25 4.36 6.07 13.25
CA MET A 25 5.39 5.99 14.27
C MET A 25 5.52 4.53 14.71
N GLU A 26 6.75 4.04 14.82
CA GLU A 26 7.04 2.69 15.31
C GLU A 26 7.01 2.66 16.84
N ILE A 27 6.22 1.73 17.38
CA ILE A 27 6.27 1.34 18.80
C ILE A 27 7.54 0.52 18.99
N GLY A 28 8.30 0.82 20.04
CA GLY A 28 9.54 0.11 20.33
C GLY A 28 9.37 -1.40 20.51
N GLY A 29 10.50 -2.10 20.61
CA GLY A 29 10.51 -3.57 20.75
C GLY A 29 9.71 -4.08 21.95
N GLU A 30 9.62 -3.31 23.03
CA GLU A 30 8.79 -3.60 24.20
C GLU A 30 7.59 -2.64 24.25
N ALA A 31 6.39 -3.13 23.98
CA ALA A 31 5.16 -2.33 23.98
C ALA A 31 4.61 -2.11 25.39
N TRP A 32 5.36 -1.41 26.24
CA TRP A 32 4.91 -1.07 27.59
C TRP A 32 3.69 -0.13 27.55
N ARG A 33 2.71 -0.37 28.43
CA ARG A 33 1.46 0.40 28.47
C ARG A 33 1.65 1.92 28.49
N GLY A 34 2.64 2.40 29.26
CA GLY A 34 2.95 3.83 29.35
C GLY A 34 3.47 4.41 28.05
N GLU A 35 4.38 3.70 27.37
CA GLU A 35 4.92 4.09 26.06
C GLU A 35 3.81 4.11 25.01
N VAL A 36 3.02 3.03 24.94
CA VAL A 36 1.90 2.94 23.98
C VAL A 36 0.89 4.06 24.22
N ALA A 37 0.57 4.40 25.47
CA ALA A 37 -0.33 5.50 25.79
C ALA A 37 0.23 6.85 25.35
N ALA A 38 1.51 7.13 25.64
CA ALA A 38 2.17 8.37 25.25
C ALA A 38 2.26 8.52 23.72
N MET A 39 2.61 7.44 23.02
CA MET A 39 2.65 7.42 21.56
C MET A 39 1.27 7.58 20.93
N THR A 40 0.24 6.98 21.54
CA THR A 40 -1.15 7.15 21.08
C THR A 40 -1.58 8.60 21.21
N LEU A 41 -1.26 9.24 22.34
CA LEU A 41 -1.53 10.65 22.55
C LEU A 41 -0.81 11.53 21.52
N GLU A 42 0.49 11.29 21.28
CA GLU A 42 1.25 12.02 20.25
C GLU A 42 0.69 11.80 18.84
N ALA A 43 0.24 10.58 18.52
CA ALA A 43 -0.37 10.28 17.22
C ALA A 43 -1.72 10.99 17.02
N MET A 44 -2.48 11.19 18.09
CA MET A 44 -3.81 11.80 18.05
C MET A 44 -3.71 13.34 18.09
N GLU A 45 -3.00 13.88 19.07
CA GLU A 45 -3.03 15.30 19.46
C GLU A 45 -1.69 16.03 19.22
N GLY A 46 -0.59 15.28 19.11
CA GLY A 46 0.75 15.82 18.96
C GLY A 46 1.07 16.37 17.57
N GLU A 47 2.26 16.98 17.46
CA GLU A 47 2.76 17.54 16.19
C GLU A 47 3.06 16.43 15.19
N LYS A 48 3.69 15.33 15.63
CA LYS A 48 3.94 14.18 14.73
C LYS A 48 2.62 13.59 14.23
N GLY A 49 1.59 13.58 15.08
CA GLY A 49 0.23 13.21 14.69
C GLY A 49 -0.33 14.06 13.56
N ARG A 50 -0.13 15.40 13.61
CA ARG A 50 -0.54 16.33 12.55
C ARG A 50 0.23 16.10 11.25
N GLU A 51 1.54 16.00 11.33
CA GLU A 51 2.41 15.73 10.17
C GLU A 51 2.03 14.42 9.47
N MET A 52 1.84 13.34 10.23
CA MET A 52 1.40 12.05 9.69
C MET A 52 0.05 12.14 8.97
N ARG A 53 -0.90 12.92 9.49
CA ARG A 53 -2.22 13.12 8.84
C ARG A 53 -2.09 13.90 7.54
N GLN A 54 -1.24 14.92 7.49
CA GLN A 54 -0.96 15.66 6.26
C GLN A 54 -0.37 14.73 5.19
N ARG A 55 0.65 13.93 5.54
CA ARG A 55 1.22 12.92 4.64
C ARG A 55 0.21 11.89 4.19
N ALA A 56 -0.64 11.40 5.10
CA ALA A 56 -1.69 10.45 4.76
C ALA A 56 -2.68 11.02 3.73
N GLU A 57 -3.05 12.30 3.85
CA GLU A 57 -3.93 12.95 2.87
C GLU A 57 -3.23 13.16 1.52
N GLU A 58 -1.93 13.51 1.50
CA GLU A 58 -1.13 13.56 0.27
C GLU A 58 -1.10 12.21 -0.46
N TRP A 59 -0.86 11.12 0.29
CA TRP A 59 -0.86 9.76 -0.26
C TRP A 59 -2.23 9.34 -0.76
N LYS A 60 -3.30 9.66 -0.02
CA LYS A 60 -4.68 9.41 -0.44
C LYS A 60 -5.01 10.15 -1.72
N HIS A 61 -4.61 11.42 -1.85
CA HIS A 61 -4.80 12.20 -3.07
C HIS A 61 -4.10 11.54 -4.26
N LYS A 62 -2.82 11.17 -4.12
CA LYS A 62 -2.06 10.44 -5.16
C LYS A 62 -2.74 9.12 -5.55
N ALA A 63 -3.22 8.35 -4.56
CA ALA A 63 -3.91 7.09 -4.79
C ALA A 63 -5.20 7.30 -5.60
N VAL A 64 -6.01 8.32 -5.26
CA VAL A 64 -7.20 8.67 -6.03
C VAL A 64 -6.83 9.05 -7.46
N GLN A 65 -5.83 9.92 -7.65
CA GLN A 65 -5.40 10.37 -8.98
C GLN A 65 -5.02 9.20 -9.91
N VAL A 66 -4.29 8.21 -9.42
CA VAL A 66 -3.89 7.07 -10.27
C VAL A 66 -5.05 6.14 -10.63
N THR A 67 -6.11 6.12 -9.81
CA THR A 67 -7.32 5.29 -10.00
C THR A 67 -8.45 5.96 -10.78
N LEU A 68 -8.28 7.21 -11.22
CA LEU A 68 -9.25 7.85 -12.12
C LEU A 68 -9.34 7.06 -13.43
N LEU A 69 -10.53 7.04 -14.05
CA LEU A 69 -10.76 6.38 -15.33
C LEU A 69 -9.81 6.91 -16.41
N GLY A 70 -9.20 6.00 -17.19
CA GLY A 70 -8.13 6.34 -18.13
C GLY A 70 -6.78 6.64 -17.47
N GLY A 71 -6.68 6.50 -16.15
CA GLY A 71 -5.44 6.71 -15.39
C GLY A 71 -4.46 5.54 -15.47
N PRO A 72 -3.27 5.67 -14.84
CA PRO A 72 -2.26 4.62 -14.83
C PRO A 72 -2.74 3.29 -14.24
N TRP A 73 -3.62 3.29 -13.24
CA TRP A 73 -4.18 2.05 -12.70
C TRP A 73 -5.00 1.31 -13.75
N ASP A 74 -5.90 2.02 -14.43
CA ASP A 74 -6.82 1.50 -15.44
C ASP A 74 -6.05 0.93 -16.64
N THR A 75 -5.13 1.72 -17.19
CA THR A 75 -4.26 1.31 -18.31
C THR A 75 -3.34 0.13 -17.98
N ASN A 76 -2.78 0.09 -16.77
CA ASN A 76 -1.94 -1.03 -16.36
C ASN A 76 -2.76 -2.32 -16.12
N LEU A 77 -3.96 -2.18 -15.54
CA LEU A 77 -4.86 -3.32 -15.33
C LEU A 77 -5.33 -3.90 -16.66
N ASP A 78 -5.76 -3.03 -17.58
CA ASP A 78 -6.15 -3.41 -18.94
C ASP A 78 -5.02 -4.17 -19.67
N ARG A 79 -3.79 -3.66 -19.57
CA ARG A 79 -2.61 -4.33 -20.13
C ARG A 79 -2.42 -5.74 -19.56
N VAL A 80 -2.51 -5.94 -18.24
CA VAL A 80 -2.37 -7.28 -17.64
C VAL A 80 -3.48 -8.21 -18.14
N ILE A 81 -4.72 -7.71 -18.25
CA ILE A 81 -5.83 -8.50 -18.77
C ILE A 81 -5.56 -8.94 -20.21
N HIS A 82 -5.18 -8.03 -21.09
CA HIS A 82 -4.97 -8.34 -22.51
C HIS A 82 -3.71 -9.17 -22.76
N GLU A 83 -2.58 -8.79 -22.17
CA GLU A 83 -1.28 -9.40 -22.45
C GLU A 83 -1.06 -10.72 -21.72
N VAL A 84 -1.65 -10.92 -20.53
CA VAL A 84 -1.43 -12.12 -19.71
C VAL A 84 -2.64 -13.03 -19.73
N LEU A 85 -3.82 -12.51 -19.38
CA LEU A 85 -5.00 -13.34 -19.16
C LEU A 85 -5.68 -13.75 -20.47
N LEU A 86 -5.83 -12.82 -21.43
CA LEU A 86 -6.49 -13.08 -22.71
C LEU A 86 -5.55 -13.66 -23.76
N SER A 87 -4.27 -13.30 -23.75
CA SER A 87 -3.29 -13.91 -24.67
C SER A 87 -3.17 -15.44 -24.51
N CYS A 88 -3.44 -15.97 -23.31
CA CYS A 88 -3.52 -17.42 -23.07
C CYS A 88 -4.72 -18.08 -23.77
N LYS A 89 -5.85 -17.37 -23.89
CA LYS A 89 -7.03 -17.88 -24.62
C LYS A 89 -6.74 -17.94 -26.12
N ASP A 90 -6.11 -16.91 -26.67
CA ASP A 90 -5.77 -16.87 -28.10
C ASP A 90 -4.77 -17.96 -28.48
N LYS A 91 -3.77 -18.24 -27.62
CA LYS A 91 -2.84 -19.37 -27.82
C LYS A 91 -3.55 -20.72 -27.78
N THR A 92 -4.47 -20.92 -26.83
CA THR A 92 -5.23 -22.17 -26.71
C THR A 92 -6.15 -22.40 -27.90
N LEU A 93 -6.80 -21.35 -28.40
CA LEU A 93 -7.64 -21.42 -29.59
C LEU A 93 -6.82 -21.71 -30.86
N ARG A 94 -5.63 -21.13 -31.00
CA ARG A 94 -4.73 -21.42 -32.13
C ARG A 94 -4.24 -22.87 -32.15
N VAL A 95 -3.81 -23.40 -31.00
CA VAL A 95 -3.37 -24.80 -30.88
C VAL A 95 -4.50 -25.79 -31.21
N ASN A 96 -5.73 -25.49 -30.77
CA ASN A 96 -6.88 -26.34 -31.06
C ASN A 96 -7.39 -26.20 -32.51
N GLY A 97 -7.18 -25.06 -33.16
CA GLY A 97 -7.55 -24.81 -34.56
C GLY A 97 -6.56 -25.37 -35.59
N GLU A 98 -5.30 -25.57 -35.21
CA GLU A 98 -4.26 -26.20 -36.05
C GLU A 98 -4.28 -27.75 -35.98
N SER A 99 -5.11 -28.32 -35.10
CA SER A 99 -5.25 -29.77 -34.90
C SER A 99 -6.49 -30.39 -35.58
N ALA A 100 -7.18 -29.64 -36.44
CA ALA A 100 -8.31 -30.08 -37.25
C ALA A 100 -7.98 -29.97 -38.75
#